data_AF-A0A2D8BTF7-F1
#
_entry.id   AF-A0A2D8BTF7-F1
#
_cell.length_a   1.000
_cell.length_b   1.000
_cell.length_c   1.000
_cell.angle_alpha   90.00
_cell.angle_beta   90.00
_cell.angle_gamma   90.00
#
_symmetry.space_group_name_H-M   'P 1'
#
loop_
_entity.id
_entity.type
_entity.pdbx_description
1 polymer ?
#
loop_
_entity_poly.entity_id
_entity_poly.type
_entity_poly.pdbx_seq_one_letter_code
_entity_poly.pdbx_strand_id
1 'polypeptide(L)'
;MNYLAQKSKKKELTEMQQTFLDKVVDTGGDLKLAAELAGYKGNHYQVINSLKDELVDLAQNLLAHHAPKAALKMVEVMDSDRPVPQANVRLQAAQQILDRVGVSKTEKMSVDHNVSGGLFILPTKETVIIDVED
;
A
#
# COMPACT_ATOMS: atom_id res chain seq x y z
N MET A 1 3.80 22.94 4.85
CA MET A 1 4.28 21.81 5.68
C MET A 1 4.26 20.55 4.82
N ASN A 2 5.43 20.04 4.47
CA ASN A 2 5.61 18.95 3.51
C ASN A 2 5.51 17.62 4.27
N TYR A 3 4.39 16.91 4.16
CA TYR A 3 4.25 15.54 4.66
C TYR A 3 4.88 14.59 3.65
N LEU A 4 6.21 14.55 3.63
CA LEU A 4 6.95 13.53 2.90
C LEU A 4 6.53 12.17 3.44
N ALA A 5 5.96 11.34 2.57
CA ALA A 5 5.66 9.94 2.84
C ALA A 5 6.87 9.31 3.55
N GLN A 6 6.68 8.89 4.80
CA GLN A 6 7.70 8.19 5.56
C GLN A 6 7.99 6.89 4.81
N LYS A 7 9.07 6.89 4.03
CA LYS A 7 9.67 5.69 3.47
C LYS A 7 9.93 4.76 4.65
N SER A 8 9.16 3.68 4.79
CA SER A 8 9.35 2.71 5.86
C SER A 8 10.79 2.23 5.80
N LYS A 9 11.60 2.60 6.80
CA LYS A 9 12.88 1.95 7.01
C LYS A 9 12.53 0.49 7.29
N LYS A 10 12.97 -0.43 6.43
CA LYS A 10 12.91 -1.86 6.73
C LYS A 10 13.57 -2.06 8.09
N LYS A 11 12.79 -2.37 9.11
CA LYS A 11 13.31 -2.73 10.42
C LYS A 11 14.11 -4.02 10.24
N GLU A 12 15.26 -4.09 10.89
CA GLU A 12 15.92 -5.38 11.08
C GLU A 12 15.10 -6.17 12.09
N LEU A 13 14.53 -7.28 11.62
CA LEU A 13 13.70 -8.16 12.44
C LEU A 13 14.57 -9.05 13.30
N THR A 14 14.16 -9.26 14.55
CA THR A 14 14.80 -10.26 15.41
C THR A 14 14.37 -11.66 15.00
N GLU A 15 15.16 -12.68 15.35
CA GLU A 15 14.83 -14.09 15.04
C GLU A 15 13.46 -14.51 15.58
N MET A 16 13.08 -14.00 16.76
CA MET A 16 11.76 -14.27 17.35
C MET A 16 10.62 -13.60 16.56
N GLN A 17 10.85 -12.38 16.05
CA GLN A 17 9.86 -11.68 15.22
C GLN A 17 9.68 -12.38 13.88
N GLN A 18 10.77 -12.86 13.27
CA GLN A 18 10.71 -13.65 12.04
C GLN A 18 9.97 -14.97 12.27
N THR A 19 10.32 -15.69 13.33
CA THR A 19 9.64 -16.94 13.70
C THR A 19 8.14 -16.71 13.91
N PHE A 20 7.76 -15.59 14.54
CA PHE A 20 6.35 -15.20 14.66
C PHE A 20 5.67 -15.02 13.30
N LEU A 21 6.25 -14.22 12.40
CA LEU A 21 5.67 -13.99 11.07
C LEU A 21 5.53 -15.30 10.26
N ASP A 22 6.50 -16.19 10.36
CA ASP A 22 6.45 -17.52 9.72
C ASP A 22 5.30 -18.35 10.30
N LYS A 23 5.16 -18.34 11.64
CA LYS A 23 4.08 -19.05 12.33
C LYS A 23 2.70 -18.46 12.05
N VAL A 24 2.59 -17.17 11.74
CA VAL A 24 1.31 -16.56 11.34
C VAL A 24 0.76 -17.18 10.06
N VAL A 25 1.64 -17.54 9.11
CA VAL A 25 1.23 -18.24 7.88
C VAL A 25 0.80 -19.68 8.21
N ASP A 26 1.57 -20.37 9.05
CA ASP A 26 1.27 -21.75 9.48
C ASP A 26 -0.06 -21.86 10.23
N THR A 27 -0.40 -20.86 11.07
CA THR A 27 -1.64 -20.84 11.87
C THR A 27 -2.84 -20.28 11.11
N GLY A 28 -2.69 -19.96 9.82
CA GLY A 28 -3.77 -19.40 9.00
C GLY A 28 -4.22 -18.00 9.45
N GLY A 29 -3.34 -17.24 10.11
CA GLY A 29 -3.62 -15.88 10.57
C GLY A 29 -4.02 -15.76 12.04
N ASP A 30 -4.01 -16.84 12.84
CA ASP A 30 -4.19 -16.73 14.28
C ASP A 30 -2.92 -16.15 14.93
N LEU A 31 -2.96 -14.84 15.17
CA LEU A 31 -1.85 -14.06 15.73
C LEU A 31 -1.53 -14.42 17.18
N LYS A 32 -2.52 -14.88 17.97
CA LYS A 32 -2.26 -15.26 19.37
C LYS A 32 -1.53 -16.59 19.41
N LEU A 33 -2.05 -17.57 18.68
CA LEU A 33 -1.41 -18.88 18.57
C LEU A 33 -0.01 -18.78 17.96
N ALA A 34 0.16 -17.97 16.91
CA ALA A 34 1.48 -17.75 16.31
C ALA A 34 2.48 -17.12 17.29
N ALA A 35 2.03 -16.18 18.13
CA ALA A 35 2.89 -15.57 19.16
C ALA A 35 3.28 -16.57 20.24
N GLU A 36 2.37 -17.44 20.66
CA GLU A 36 2.67 -18.51 21.62
C GLU A 36 3.68 -19.51 21.05
N LEU A 37 3.49 -19.92 19.80
CA LEU A 37 4.41 -20.83 19.09
C LEU A 37 5.79 -20.22 18.84
N ALA A 38 5.86 -18.89 18.68
CA ALA A 38 7.12 -18.15 18.59
C ALA A 38 7.77 -17.89 19.96
N GLY A 39 7.15 -18.31 21.07
CA GLY A 39 7.72 -18.25 22.41
C GLY A 39 7.41 -16.97 23.21
N TYR A 40 6.45 -16.15 22.76
CA TYR A 40 6.04 -14.96 23.51
C TYR A 40 5.11 -15.32 24.67
N LYS A 41 5.54 -15.08 25.91
CA LYS A 41 4.75 -15.33 27.12
C LYS A 41 3.96 -14.08 27.54
N GLY A 42 2.63 -14.10 27.41
CA GLY A 42 1.70 -13.17 28.06
C GLY A 42 1.54 -11.78 27.43
N ASN A 43 2.47 -11.36 26.56
CA ASN A 43 2.46 -10.02 25.96
C ASN A 43 2.40 -10.03 24.42
N HIS A 44 1.48 -10.84 23.89
CA HIS A 44 1.30 -11.05 22.45
C HIS A 44 0.90 -9.76 21.72
N TYR A 45 0.09 -8.90 22.36
CA TYR A 45 -0.43 -7.67 21.75
C TYR A 45 0.66 -6.63 21.44
N GLN A 46 1.70 -6.51 22.26
CA GLN A 46 2.79 -5.56 21.97
C GLN A 46 3.59 -5.99 20.75
N VAL A 47 3.84 -7.29 20.59
CA VAL A 47 4.55 -7.85 19.44
C VAL A 47 3.74 -7.61 18.17
N ILE A 48 2.46 -8.00 18.17
CA ILE A 48 1.53 -7.77 17.06
C ILE A 48 1.50 -6.27 16.71
N ASN A 49 1.43 -5.40 17.72
CA ASN A 49 1.41 -3.96 17.49
C ASN A 49 2.72 -3.40 16.95
N SER A 50 3.85 -4.02 17.27
CA SER A 50 5.17 -3.61 16.78
C SER A 50 5.46 -4.07 15.35
N LEU A 51 4.78 -5.13 14.90
CA LEU A 51 4.96 -5.82 13.62
C LEU A 51 3.79 -5.62 12.65
N LYS A 52 2.98 -4.57 12.83
CA LYS A 52 1.76 -4.34 12.02
C LYS A 52 2.08 -4.17 10.55
N ASP A 53 3.10 -3.36 10.25
CA ASP A 53 3.48 -3.04 8.89
C ASP A 53 4.03 -4.31 8.21
N GLU A 54 4.80 -5.11 8.95
CA GLU A 54 5.34 -6.38 8.49
C GLU A 54 4.26 -7.43 8.26
N LEU A 55 3.20 -7.46 9.07
CA LEU A 55 2.03 -8.32 8.85
C LEU A 55 1.26 -7.92 7.59
N VAL A 56 1.14 -6.61 7.33
CA VAL A 56 0.52 -6.10 6.09
C VAL A 56 1.37 -6.49 4.89
N ASP A 57 2.68 -6.27 4.95
CA ASP A 57 3.62 -6.66 3.90
C ASP A 57 3.58 -8.19 3.65
N LEU A 58 3.54 -8.99 4.73
CA LEU A 58 3.39 -10.44 4.65
C LEU A 58 2.09 -10.84 3.94
N ALA A 59 0.96 -10.23 4.31
CA ALA A 59 -0.33 -10.48 3.69
C ALA A 59 -0.34 -10.08 2.21
N GLN A 60 0.28 -8.95 1.86
CA GLN A 60 0.42 -8.49 0.48
C GLN A 60 1.28 -9.47 -0.35
N ASN A 61 2.40 -9.93 0.20
CA ASN A 61 3.26 -10.93 -0.44
C ASN A 61 2.52 -12.25 -0.63
N LEU A 62 1.76 -12.70 0.38
CA LEU A 62 0.95 -13.91 0.28
C LEU A 62 -0.12 -13.79 -0.82
N LEU A 63 -0.83 -12.65 -0.88
CA LEU A 63 -1.80 -12.38 -1.95
C LEU A 63 -1.14 -12.36 -3.34
N ALA A 64 0.03 -11.72 -3.46
CA ALA A 64 0.80 -11.69 -4.69
C ALA A 64 1.21 -13.10 -5.14
N HIS A 65 1.64 -13.96 -4.21
CA HIS A 65 1.94 -15.36 -4.50
C HIS A 65 0.72 -16.17 -4.94
N HIS A 66 -0.47 -15.85 -4.43
CA HIS A 66 -1.71 -16.53 -4.83
C HIS A 66 -2.34 -15.97 -6.11
N ALA A 67 -1.92 -14.79 -6.59
CA ALA A 67 -2.47 -14.16 -7.78
C ALA A 67 -2.40 -15.04 -9.04
N PRO A 68 -1.28 -15.71 -9.37
CA PRO A 68 -1.23 -16.59 -10.53
C PRO A 68 -2.24 -17.73 -10.44
N LYS A 69 -2.41 -18.32 -9.24
CA LYS A 69 -3.39 -19.38 -9.01
C LYS A 69 -4.83 -18.87 -9.17
N ALA A 70 -5.12 -17.66 -8.71
CA ALA A 70 -6.42 -17.03 -8.89
C ALA A 70 -6.72 -16.79 -10.38
N ALA A 71 -5.75 -16.26 -11.14
CA ALA A 71 -5.88 -16.06 -12.59
C ALA A 71 -6.16 -17.39 -13.33
N LEU A 72 -5.38 -18.44 -13.03
CA LEU A 72 -5.58 -19.77 -13.62
C LEU A 72 -6.95 -20.34 -13.30
N LYS A 73 -7.45 -20.15 -12.08
CA LYS A 73 -8.79 -20.63 -11.70
C LYS A 73 -9.91 -19.88 -12.43
N MET A 74 -9.71 -18.61 -12.79
CA MET A 74 -10.68 -17.91 -13.64
C MET A 74 -10.69 -18.48 -15.05
N VAL A 75 -9.52 -18.73 -15.65
CA VAL A 75 -9.42 -19.39 -16.97
C VAL A 75 -10.07 -20.77 -16.94
N GLU A 76 -9.78 -21.60 -15.93
CA GLU A 76 -10.40 -22.93 -15.79
C GLU A 76 -11.92 -22.86 -15.73
N VAL A 77 -12.50 -21.89 -15.02
CA VAL A 77 -13.95 -21.71 -14.94
C VAL A 77 -14.53 -21.22 -16.28
N MET A 78 -13.79 -20.37 -17.00
CA MET A 78 -14.20 -19.86 -18.31
C MET A 78 -14.18 -20.96 -19.39
N ASP A 79 -13.18 -21.83 -19.36
CA ASP A 79 -12.96 -22.89 -20.34
C ASP A 79 -13.67 -24.22 -19.97
N SER A 80 -14.32 -24.28 -18.81
CA SER A 80 -14.95 -25.51 -18.32
C SER A 80 -16.27 -25.80 -19.03
N ASP A 81 -16.31 -26.87 -19.81
CA ASP A 81 -17.54 -27.42 -20.43
C ASP A 81 -18.51 -28.03 -19.40
N ARG A 82 -18.05 -28.26 -18.16
CA ARG A 82 -18.87 -28.77 -17.06
C ARG A 82 -19.34 -27.63 -16.14
N PRO A 83 -20.56 -27.72 -15.57
CA PRO A 83 -21.03 -26.73 -14.60
C PRO A 83 -20.10 -26.70 -13.37
N VAL A 84 -19.50 -25.53 -13.10
CA VAL A 84 -18.70 -25.32 -11.88
C VAL A 84 -19.60 -24.85 -10.74
N PRO A 85 -19.66 -25.56 -9.61
CA PRO A 85 -20.46 -25.13 -8.45
C PRO A 85 -20.01 -23.77 -7.95
N GLN A 86 -20.97 -22.87 -7.74
CA GLN A 86 -20.73 -21.51 -7.25
C GLN A 86 -19.69 -20.74 -8.09
N ALA A 87 -19.64 -20.99 -9.41
CA ALA A 87 -18.74 -20.32 -10.34
C ALA A 87 -18.67 -18.80 -10.10
N ASN A 88 -19.82 -18.14 -9.99
CA ASN A 88 -19.89 -16.70 -9.74
C ASN A 88 -19.16 -16.26 -8.47
N VAL A 89 -19.34 -17.00 -7.36
CA VAL A 89 -18.70 -16.67 -6.07
C VAL A 89 -17.19 -16.88 -6.15
N ARG A 90 -16.76 -17.97 -6.81
CA ARG A 90 -15.34 -18.30 -7.00
C ARG A 90 -14.64 -17.30 -7.92
N LEU A 91 -15.30 -16.89 -9.01
CA LEU A 91 -14.81 -15.85 -9.93
C LEU A 91 -14.67 -14.51 -9.20
N GLN A 92 -15.67 -14.11 -8.41
CA GLN A 92 -15.59 -12.87 -7.61
C GLN A 92 -14.44 -12.91 -6.59
N ALA A 93 -14.23 -14.04 -5.91
CA ALA A 93 -13.12 -14.18 -4.96
C ALA A 93 -11.75 -14.11 -5.67
N ALA A 94 -11.61 -14.77 -6.83
CA ALA A 94 -10.39 -14.74 -7.62
C ALA A 94 -10.11 -13.33 -8.18
N GLN A 95 -11.15 -12.62 -8.63
CA GLN A 95 -11.06 -11.24 -9.07
C GLN A 95 -10.57 -10.31 -7.94
N GLN A 96 -11.11 -10.44 -6.73
CA GLN A 96 -10.67 -9.65 -5.58
C GLN A 96 -9.17 -9.84 -5.28
N ILE A 97 -8.65 -11.06 -5.38
CA ILE A 97 -7.21 -11.31 -5.20
C ILE A 97 -6.41 -10.57 -6.29
N LEU A 98 -6.82 -10.65 -7.56
CA LEU A 98 -6.14 -9.97 -8.66
C LEU A 98 -6.21 -8.44 -8.56
N ASP A 99 -7.37 -7.89 -8.21
CA ASP A 99 -7.56 -6.45 -8.06
C ASP A 99 -6.63 -5.90 -6.97
N ARG A 100 -6.47 -6.63 -5.86
CA ARG A 100 -5.56 -6.22 -4.77
C ARG A 100 -4.09 -6.24 -5.18
N VAL A 101 -3.70 -7.18 -6.04
CA VAL A 101 -2.31 -7.29 -6.53
C VAL A 101 -2.03 -6.29 -7.64
N GLY A 102 -2.99 -6.08 -8.55
CA GLY A 102 -2.88 -5.17 -9.70
C GLY A 102 -3.00 -3.68 -9.34
N VAL A 103 -3.70 -3.33 -8.26
CA VAL A 103 -3.86 -1.93 -7.81
C VAL A 103 -2.67 -1.44 -6.97
N SER A 104 -1.68 -2.28 -6.66
CA SER A 104 -0.64 -1.95 -5.68
C SER A 104 0.33 -0.83 -6.07
N LYS A 105 0.41 -0.36 -7.33
CA LYS A 105 1.42 0.67 -7.67
C LYS A 105 1.20 1.52 -8.93
N THR A 106 0.15 2.33 -8.97
CA THR A 106 0.22 3.59 -9.75
C THR A 106 -0.55 4.70 -9.04
N GLU A 107 0.01 5.26 -7.97
CA GLU A 107 -0.33 6.64 -7.64
C GLU A 107 0.27 7.54 -8.72
N LYS A 108 -0.52 7.85 -9.76
CA LYS A 108 -0.17 8.90 -10.71
C LYS A 108 -0.36 10.23 -9.99
N MET A 109 0.72 10.82 -9.49
CA MET A 109 0.72 12.17 -8.95
C MET A 109 0.42 13.15 -10.10
N SER A 110 -0.83 13.62 -10.21
CA SER A 110 -1.18 14.72 -11.11
C SER A 110 -0.71 16.03 -10.47
N VAL A 111 0.36 16.61 -11.00
CA VAL A 111 0.86 17.93 -10.59
C VAL A 111 0.25 18.97 -11.53
N ASP A 112 -0.95 19.45 -11.20
CA ASP A 112 -1.51 20.63 -11.87
C ASP A 112 -0.90 21.90 -11.26
N HIS A 113 0.09 22.48 -11.96
CA HIS A 113 0.71 23.74 -11.57
C HIS A 113 -0.04 24.91 -12.22
N ASN A 114 -1.25 25.21 -11.73
CA ASN A 114 -1.97 26.41 -12.18
C ASN A 114 -1.45 27.63 -11.41
N VAL A 115 -0.36 28.23 -11.88
CA VAL A 115 0.20 29.47 -11.33
C VAL A 115 -0.68 30.65 -11.72
N SER A 116 -1.86 30.75 -11.12
CA SER A 116 -2.69 31.95 -11.15
C SER A 116 -2.11 33.02 -10.22
N GLY A 117 -0.90 33.46 -10.52
CA GLY A 117 -0.16 34.45 -9.74
C GLY A 117 0.91 35.08 -10.63
N GLY A 118 0.47 35.71 -11.71
CA GLY A 118 1.35 36.45 -12.62
C GLY A 118 2.14 37.50 -11.84
N LEU A 119 3.46 37.41 -11.94
CA LEU A 119 4.39 38.43 -11.43
C LEU A 119 4.09 39.75 -12.15
N PHE A 120 3.40 40.67 -11.49
CA PHE A 120 3.14 42.00 -12.01
C PHE A 120 4.32 42.92 -11.66
N ILE A 121 5.25 43.07 -12.60
CA ILE A 121 6.34 44.06 -12.49
C ILE A 121 5.74 45.43 -12.79
N LEU A 122 5.69 46.31 -11.79
CA LEU A 122 5.34 47.70 -12.00
C LEU A 122 6.55 48.43 -12.62
N PRO A 123 6.39 49.20 -13.71
CA PRO A 123 7.48 50.02 -14.23
C PRO A 123 7.80 51.14 -13.23
N THR A 124 9.10 51.44 -13.09
CA THR A 124 9.58 52.50 -12.20
C THR A 124 9.04 53.86 -12.59
N LYS A 125 8.62 54.63 -11.59
CA LYS A 125 8.08 55.99 -11.73
C LYS A 125 9.17 56.94 -12.25
N GLU A 126 9.00 57.50 -13.43
CA GLU A 126 9.86 58.58 -13.92
C GLU A 126 9.61 59.85 -13.10
N THR A 127 10.68 60.42 -12.56
CA THR A 127 10.65 61.71 -11.87
C THR A 127 10.49 62.80 -12.93
N VAL A 128 9.28 63.37 -13.03
CA VAL A 128 9.07 64.60 -13.79
C VAL A 128 9.72 65.73 -13.00
N ILE A 129 10.89 66.19 -13.45
CA ILE A 129 11.48 67.45 -13.01
C ILE A 129 10.74 68.54 -13.77
N ILE A 130 9.91 69.31 -13.07
CA ILE A 130 9.30 70.52 -13.62
C ILE A 130 10.10 71.68 -13.02
N ASP A 131 11.12 72.14 -13.74
CA ASP A 131 11.63 73.49 -13.55
C ASP A 131 10.73 74.44 -14.35
N VAL A 132 10.09 75.37 -13.66
CA VAL A 132 9.59 76.59 -14.30
C VAL A 132 9.97 77.75 -13.40
N GLU A 133 10.99 78.47 -13.88
CA GLU A 133 11.39 79.82 -13.47
C GLU A 133 10.33 80.87 -13.86
N ASP A 134 10.39 81.98 -13.11
CA ASP A 134 9.68 83.28 -13.18
C ASP A 134 8.22 83.37 -12.69
#